data_AF-A0A834GXS7-F1
#
_entry.id   AF-A0A834GXS7-F1
#
_cell.length_a   1.000
_cell.length_b   1.000
_cell.length_c   1.000
_cell.angle_alpha   90.00
_cell.angle_beta   90.00
_cell.angle_gamma   90.00
#
_symmetry.space_group_name_H-M   'P 1'
#
loop_
_entity.id
_entity.type
_entity.pdbx_description
1 polymer ?
#
loop_
_entity_poly.entity_id
_entity_poly.type
_entity_poly.pdbx_seq_one_letter_code
_entity_poly.pdbx_strand_id
1 'polypeptide(L)'
;MEAVKQGSAAIGLRSKTHVVLASVNKAQSELSSHQKKIFKADDHIGVAIAGLTADGRVLSRYMRSECINYSYTYESPLPVGRLVVQLADKAQLRIKVVGAGSYWLVAGMVRLVRYGYVENPVSSTAGFVLVVFRALNDNDISIVSLAVDVEMFRVCTQRSWKRPYGVGLLVAGLDESGAHLYYNCPSGNYFEYQAFAIGSRSQAAKTYMERRFESFVSSTREDLLKDALFALRETLQGEKLKSSICTVAVVGVGEAFHILDNETVQALIDAFEIVGEEVPAAEEGGAADEPAVDQGAPAEEGAAPMEI
;
A
#
# COMPACT_ATOMS: atom_id res chain seq x y z
N MET A 1 8.67 3.37 -2.86
CA MET A 1 7.71 2.53 -3.63
C MET A 1 8.41 1.51 -4.51
N GLU A 2 9.62 1.78 -4.99
CA GLU A 2 10.38 0.85 -5.86
C GLU A 2 10.54 -0.58 -5.31
N ALA A 3 10.71 -0.75 -4.00
CA ALA A 3 10.77 -2.09 -3.39
C ALA A 3 9.54 -2.96 -3.69
N VAL A 4 8.35 -2.35 -3.81
CA VAL A 4 7.11 -3.07 -4.15
C VAL A 4 7.13 -3.49 -5.61
N LYS A 5 7.59 -2.60 -6.52
CA LYS A 5 7.70 -2.88 -7.96
C LYS A 5 8.70 -4.00 -8.28
N GLN A 6 9.72 -4.20 -7.44
CA GLN A 6 10.67 -5.29 -7.57
C GLN A 6 10.15 -6.64 -7.05
N GLY A 7 9.10 -6.63 -6.22
CA GLY A 7 8.43 -7.86 -5.78
C GLY A 7 7.70 -8.54 -6.94
N SER A 8 7.56 -9.87 -6.95
CA SER A 8 6.80 -10.52 -8.04
C SER A 8 5.30 -10.22 -7.96
N ALA A 9 4.63 -10.26 -9.11
CA ALA A 9 3.26 -9.82 -9.28
C ALA A 9 2.25 -10.47 -8.33
N ALA A 10 1.33 -9.66 -7.84
CA ALA A 10 0.11 -10.08 -7.13
C ALA A 10 -1.07 -9.24 -7.63
N ILE A 11 -2.22 -9.88 -7.77
CA ILE A 11 -3.43 -9.35 -8.38
C ILE A 11 -4.58 -9.60 -7.40
N GLY A 12 -5.46 -8.62 -7.28
CA GLY A 12 -6.73 -8.73 -6.58
C GLY A 12 -7.87 -8.31 -7.49
N LEU A 13 -8.92 -9.12 -7.53
CA LEU A 13 -10.17 -8.84 -8.23
C LEU A 13 -11.34 -8.96 -7.26
N ARG A 14 -12.27 -8.01 -7.34
CA ARG A 14 -13.48 -7.94 -6.53
C ARG A 14 -14.72 -7.97 -7.43
N SER A 15 -15.64 -8.86 -7.08
CA SER A 15 -17.05 -8.85 -7.47
C SER A 15 -17.89 -8.32 -6.31
N LYS A 16 -19.22 -8.25 -6.46
CA LYS A 16 -20.13 -7.94 -5.33
C LYS A 16 -20.09 -9.02 -4.24
N THR A 17 -19.88 -10.28 -4.65
CA THR A 17 -20.06 -11.46 -3.78
C THR A 17 -18.75 -12.12 -3.37
N HIS A 18 -17.69 -11.97 -4.17
CA HIS A 18 -16.42 -12.68 -3.97
C HIS A 18 -15.23 -11.74 -4.26
N VAL A 19 -14.12 -12.01 -3.59
CA VAL A 19 -12.80 -11.42 -3.88
C VAL A 19 -11.82 -12.56 -4.11
N VAL A 20 -11.01 -12.43 -5.16
CA VAL A 20 -9.93 -13.36 -5.48
C VAL A 20 -8.61 -12.64 -5.39
N LEU A 21 -7.65 -13.29 -4.74
CA LEU A 21 -6.25 -12.89 -4.72
C LEU A 21 -5.46 -13.94 -5.50
N ALA A 22 -4.65 -13.50 -6.44
CA ALA A 22 -3.81 -14.37 -7.25
C ALA A 22 -2.39 -13.81 -7.27
N SER A 23 -1.38 -14.66 -7.13
CA SER A 23 0.01 -14.23 -7.08
C SER A 23 0.95 -15.16 -7.82
N VAL A 24 1.99 -14.58 -8.41
CA VAL A 24 3.10 -15.31 -9.01
C VAL A 24 4.15 -15.55 -7.93
N ASN A 25 4.41 -16.80 -7.59
CA ASN A 25 5.55 -17.21 -6.79
C ASN A 25 6.70 -17.57 -7.72
N LYS A 26 7.78 -16.80 -7.68
CA LYS A 26 9.00 -17.12 -8.42
C LYS A 26 9.91 -17.96 -7.52
N ALA A 27 10.23 -19.19 -7.93
CA ALA A 27 11.32 -19.94 -7.33
C ALA A 27 12.67 -19.32 -7.73
N GLN A 28 13.64 -19.38 -6.82
CA GLN A 28 15.02 -18.99 -7.14
C GLN A 28 15.77 -20.08 -7.91
N SER A 29 15.37 -21.35 -7.72
CA SER A 29 15.91 -22.52 -8.40
C SER A 29 14.89 -23.66 -8.38
N GLU A 30 15.06 -24.65 -9.26
CA GLU A 30 14.18 -25.83 -9.40
C GLU A 30 14.01 -26.64 -8.09
N LEU A 31 15.02 -26.60 -7.22
CA LEU A 31 15.00 -27.30 -5.92
C LEU A 31 14.46 -26.42 -4.78
N SER A 32 14.20 -25.14 -5.05
CA SER A 32 13.80 -24.18 -4.02
C SER A 32 12.30 -24.17 -3.83
N SER A 33 11.86 -24.25 -2.57
CA SER A 33 10.46 -24.02 -2.24
C SER A 33 10.08 -22.56 -2.51
N HIS A 34 8.93 -22.38 -3.15
CA HIS A 34 8.35 -21.08 -3.38
C HIS A 34 8.00 -20.36 -2.05
N GLN A 35 8.27 -19.06 -2.00
CA GLN A 35 7.88 -18.24 -0.85
C GLN A 35 6.39 -17.93 -0.92
N LYS A 36 5.64 -18.30 0.13
CA LYS A 36 4.22 -17.96 0.26
C LYS A 36 4.04 -16.43 0.32
N LYS A 37 3.19 -15.90 -0.55
CA LYS A 37 2.84 -14.48 -0.61
C LYS A 37 1.45 -14.16 -0.10
N ILE A 38 0.57 -15.14 -0.17
CA ILE A 38 -0.79 -15.03 0.31
C ILE A 38 -0.85 -15.60 1.73
N PHE A 39 -1.37 -14.82 2.65
CA PHE A 39 -1.53 -15.17 4.04
C PHE A 39 -2.99 -15.01 4.44
N LYS A 40 -3.54 -16.04 5.08
CA LYS A 40 -4.79 -15.92 5.82
C LYS A 40 -4.57 -15.04 7.05
N ALA A 41 -5.37 -14.00 7.20
CA ALA A 41 -5.39 -13.16 8.40
C ALA A 41 -6.52 -13.59 9.34
N ASP A 42 -7.71 -13.80 8.79
CA ASP A 42 -8.89 -14.31 9.49
C ASP A 42 -9.74 -15.17 8.54
N ASP A 43 -10.87 -15.70 9.01
CA ASP A 43 -11.80 -16.47 8.18
C ASP A 43 -12.46 -15.64 7.08
N HIS A 44 -12.65 -14.33 7.27
CA HIS A 44 -13.22 -13.42 6.27
C HIS A 44 -12.17 -12.49 5.64
N ILE A 45 -10.88 -12.60 6.01
CA ILE A 45 -9.81 -11.69 5.56
C ILE A 45 -8.56 -12.43 5.12
N GLY A 46 -8.08 -12.08 3.92
CA GLY A 46 -6.83 -12.53 3.34
C GLY A 46 -5.93 -11.39 2.89
N VAL A 47 -4.63 -11.66 2.82
CA VAL A 47 -3.63 -10.66 2.42
C VAL A 47 -2.68 -11.25 1.41
N ALA A 48 -2.46 -10.54 0.30
CA ALA A 48 -1.36 -10.79 -0.62
C ALA A 48 -0.28 -9.72 -0.45
N ILE A 49 0.99 -10.14 -0.43
CA ILE A 49 2.13 -9.23 -0.26
C ILE A 49 2.95 -9.11 -1.55
N ALA A 50 3.48 -7.92 -1.83
CA ALA A 50 4.56 -7.72 -2.79
C ALA A 50 5.65 -6.80 -2.24
N GLY A 51 6.91 -7.16 -2.50
CA GLY A 51 8.10 -6.47 -1.97
C GLY A 51 8.82 -7.32 -0.91
N LEU A 52 9.26 -6.69 0.17
CA LEU A 52 10.03 -7.36 1.23
C LEU A 52 9.16 -8.34 2.03
N THR A 53 9.39 -9.65 1.84
CA THR A 53 8.59 -10.71 2.47
C THR A 53 8.71 -10.73 3.99
N ALA A 54 9.84 -10.31 4.55
CA ALA A 54 10.03 -10.17 6.00
C ALA A 54 9.05 -9.15 6.60
N ASP A 55 8.89 -7.99 5.96
CA ASP A 55 7.96 -6.94 6.40
C ASP A 55 6.51 -7.39 6.23
N GLY A 56 6.20 -8.05 5.11
CA GLY A 56 4.87 -8.61 4.86
C GLY A 56 4.45 -9.61 5.92
N ARG A 57 5.35 -10.46 6.42
CA ARG A 57 5.07 -11.39 7.53
C ARG A 57 4.82 -10.67 8.85
N VAL A 58 5.56 -9.60 9.14
CA VAL A 58 5.35 -8.78 10.36
C VAL A 58 3.96 -8.14 10.32
N LEU A 59 3.56 -7.57 9.17
CA LEU A 59 2.25 -6.97 9.01
C LEU A 59 1.13 -8.02 9.03
N SER A 60 1.34 -9.19 8.40
CA SER A 60 0.36 -10.28 8.43
C SER A 60 0.13 -10.80 9.85
N ARG A 61 1.18 -10.95 10.66
CA ARG A 61 1.04 -11.33 12.07
C ARG A 61 0.31 -10.26 12.88
N TYR A 62 0.61 -8.99 12.63
CA TYR A 62 -0.09 -7.89 13.28
C TYR A 62 -1.58 -7.93 12.96
N MET A 63 -1.96 -8.07 11.70
CA MET A 63 -3.38 -8.15 11.30
C MET A 63 -4.10 -9.33 11.96
N ARG A 64 -3.47 -10.51 12.03
CA ARG A 64 -4.02 -11.66 12.76
C ARG A 64 -4.29 -11.33 14.22
N SER A 65 -3.34 -10.69 14.89
CA SER A 65 -3.51 -10.28 16.29
C SER A 65 -4.65 -9.29 16.46
N GLU A 66 -4.79 -8.31 15.57
CA GLU A 66 -5.91 -7.35 15.63
C GLU A 66 -7.27 -8.03 15.39
N CYS A 67 -7.36 -8.94 14.41
CA CYS A 67 -8.59 -9.71 14.18
C CYS A 67 -8.98 -10.55 15.40
N ILE A 68 -8.01 -11.27 15.99
CA ILE A 68 -8.24 -12.09 17.18
C ILE A 68 -8.65 -11.22 18.37
N ASN A 69 -7.97 -10.09 18.60
CA ASN A 69 -8.29 -9.18 19.69
C ASN A 69 -9.70 -8.59 19.54
N TYR A 70 -10.08 -8.23 18.32
CA TYR A 70 -11.40 -7.70 18.03
C TYR A 70 -12.49 -8.73 18.25
N SER A 71 -12.32 -9.93 17.68
CA SER A 71 -13.24 -11.06 17.88
C SER A 71 -13.36 -11.45 19.35
N TYR A 72 -12.25 -11.45 20.09
CA TYR A 72 -12.26 -11.72 21.53
C TYR A 72 -13.01 -10.65 22.35
N THR A 73 -12.90 -9.37 21.98
CA THR A 73 -13.47 -8.26 22.77
C THR A 73 -14.94 -7.99 22.42
N TYR A 74 -15.29 -8.10 21.14
CA TYR A 74 -16.59 -7.69 20.61
C TYR A 74 -17.43 -8.86 20.09
N GLU A 75 -16.93 -10.11 20.20
CA GLU A 75 -17.60 -11.34 19.74
C GLU A 75 -18.10 -11.26 18.29
N SER A 76 -17.44 -10.45 17.46
CA SER A 76 -17.81 -10.18 16.07
C SER A 76 -16.57 -10.11 15.18
N PRO A 77 -16.68 -10.45 13.89
CA PRO A 77 -15.57 -10.35 12.95
C PRO A 77 -15.16 -8.89 12.75
N LEU A 78 -13.85 -8.63 12.64
CA LEU A 78 -13.33 -7.27 12.46
C LEU A 78 -13.64 -6.75 11.05
N PRO A 79 -14.35 -5.60 10.90
CA PRO A 79 -14.59 -5.03 9.58
C PRO A 79 -13.29 -4.67 8.86
N VAL A 80 -13.17 -5.02 7.56
CA VAL A 80 -11.97 -4.81 6.74
C VAL A 80 -11.58 -3.33 6.71
N GLY A 81 -12.55 -2.43 6.57
CA GLY A 81 -12.28 -0.98 6.57
C GLY A 81 -11.56 -0.51 7.83
N ARG A 82 -11.94 -1.02 9.02
CA ARG A 82 -11.30 -0.68 10.29
C ARG A 82 -9.88 -1.25 10.37
N LEU A 83 -9.69 -2.50 9.93
CA LEU A 83 -8.38 -3.14 9.90
C LEU A 83 -7.38 -2.38 9.02
N VAL A 84 -7.82 -1.89 7.85
CA VAL A 84 -6.97 -1.17 6.91
C VAL A 84 -6.56 0.20 7.46
N VAL A 85 -7.44 0.89 8.18
CA VAL A 85 -7.09 2.14 8.88
C VAL A 85 -6.02 1.89 9.94
N GLN A 86 -6.19 0.87 10.78
CA GLN A 86 -5.17 0.51 11.80
C GLN A 86 -3.82 0.13 11.17
N LEU A 87 -3.86 -0.56 10.04
CA LEU A 87 -2.67 -0.91 9.26
C LEU A 87 -1.97 0.33 8.70
N ALA A 88 -2.74 1.27 8.15
CA ALA A 88 -2.26 2.55 7.65
C ALA A 88 -1.61 3.39 8.74
N ASP A 89 -2.26 3.51 9.91
CA ASP A 89 -1.69 4.19 11.07
C ASP A 89 -0.37 3.53 11.51
N LYS A 90 -0.32 2.20 11.56
CA LYS A 90 0.91 1.47 11.89
C LYS A 90 2.04 1.73 10.89
N ALA A 91 1.73 1.81 9.60
CA ALA A 91 2.71 2.14 8.56
C ALA A 91 3.17 3.60 8.69
N GLN A 92 2.23 4.52 8.90
CA GLN A 92 2.49 5.95 9.01
C GLN A 92 3.36 6.31 10.21
N LEU A 93 3.19 5.60 11.33
CA LEU A 93 4.03 5.72 12.53
C LEU A 93 5.52 5.42 12.29
N ARG A 94 5.88 4.76 11.18
CA ARG A 94 7.28 4.51 10.78
C ARG A 94 7.82 5.53 9.77
N ILE A 95 6.95 6.27 9.10
CA ILE A 95 7.33 7.23 8.06
C ILE A 95 7.49 8.64 8.64
N LYS A 96 6.65 9.00 9.61
CA LYS A 96 6.70 10.28 10.30
C LYS A 96 7.91 10.36 11.24
N VAL A 97 9.12 10.38 10.68
CA VAL A 97 10.30 11.05 11.28
C VAL A 97 11.21 11.54 10.15
N VAL A 98 11.04 12.79 9.72
CA VAL A 98 12.13 13.75 9.46
C VAL A 98 11.51 15.15 9.55
N GLY A 99 11.53 15.71 10.75
CA GLY A 99 11.29 17.13 11.04
C GLY A 99 12.03 17.55 12.32
N ALA A 100 13.10 16.84 12.68
CA ALA A 100 13.89 17.11 13.87
C ALA A 100 14.98 18.18 13.64
N GLY A 101 14.86 19.01 12.60
CA GLY A 101 15.72 20.17 12.36
C GLY A 101 15.18 21.46 12.96
N SER A 102 13.86 21.59 13.13
CA SER A 102 13.22 22.85 13.51
C SER A 102 13.15 23.05 15.03
N TYR A 103 13.17 21.96 15.81
CA TYR A 103 13.03 22.04 17.27
C TYR A 103 14.30 22.50 17.99
N TRP A 104 15.50 22.23 17.45
CA TRP A 104 16.74 22.80 17.99
C TRP A 104 16.79 24.32 17.80
N LEU A 105 16.29 24.81 16.66
CA LEU A 105 16.13 26.24 16.40
C LEU A 105 15.12 26.87 17.34
N VAL A 106 13.93 26.28 17.51
CA VAL A 106 12.87 26.85 18.36
C VAL A 106 13.20 26.73 19.85
N ALA A 107 13.72 25.59 20.32
CA ALA A 107 14.15 25.41 21.71
C ALA A 107 15.41 26.24 22.04
N GLY A 108 16.32 26.40 21.07
CA GLY A 108 17.44 27.33 21.17
C GLY A 108 16.96 28.78 21.27
N MET A 109 16.00 29.19 20.44
CA MET A 109 15.41 30.54 20.45
C MET A 109 14.69 30.83 21.78
N VAL A 110 13.89 29.87 22.29
CA VAL A 110 13.19 30.01 23.57
C VAL A 110 14.17 30.08 24.75
N ARG A 111 15.31 29.38 24.67
CA ARG A 111 16.37 29.45 25.68
C ARG A 111 17.16 30.77 25.62
N LEU A 112 17.36 31.34 24.43
CA LEU A 112 18.00 32.64 24.22
C LEU A 112 17.14 33.83 24.69
N VAL A 113 15.82 33.75 24.52
CA VAL A 113 14.88 34.77 25.00
C VAL A 113 14.74 34.74 26.52
N ARG A 114 14.78 33.55 27.15
CA ARG A 114 14.67 33.41 28.62
C ARG A 114 15.94 33.83 29.38
N TYR A 115 17.09 33.88 28.70
CA TYR A 115 18.38 34.35 29.25
C TYR A 115 18.76 35.78 28.83
N GLY A 116 17.85 36.52 28.18
CA GLY A 116 18.01 37.96 27.96
C GLY A 116 19.10 38.36 26.95
N TYR A 117 19.29 37.59 25.87
CA TYR A 117 20.38 37.82 24.91
C TYR A 117 19.95 38.31 23.51
N VAL A 118 18.73 38.83 23.33
CA VAL A 118 18.28 39.38 22.04
C VAL A 118 17.58 40.72 22.27
N GLU A 119 18.31 41.83 22.08
CA GLU A 119 17.76 43.18 22.26
C GLU A 119 17.10 43.77 21.00
N ASN A 120 17.22 43.20 19.80
CA ASN A 120 16.53 43.73 18.61
C ASN A 120 16.31 42.66 17.51
N PRO A 121 15.07 42.24 17.22
CA PRO A 121 14.79 41.34 16.10
C PRO A 121 14.55 42.13 14.79
N VAL A 122 15.39 41.91 13.79
CA VAL A 122 15.32 42.59 12.46
C VAL A 122 14.74 41.68 11.36
N SER A 123 13.95 40.65 11.69
CA SER A 123 13.33 39.79 10.66
C SER A 123 11.89 39.39 10.94
N SER A 124 11.12 39.32 9.85
CA SER A 124 9.67 39.04 9.77
C SER A 124 9.20 37.82 10.57
N THR A 125 10.08 36.83 10.78
CA THR A 125 9.81 35.61 11.54
C THR A 125 9.69 35.82 13.05
N ALA A 126 10.32 36.85 13.61
CA ALA A 126 10.25 37.15 15.05
C ALA A 126 8.92 37.82 15.46
N GLY A 127 8.28 38.55 14.54
CA GLY A 127 6.98 39.17 14.78
C GLY A 127 5.85 38.15 14.95
N PHE A 128 5.91 37.04 14.20
CA PHE A 128 4.90 35.98 14.28
C PHE A 128 4.92 35.25 15.63
N VAL A 129 6.10 35.10 16.24
CA VAL A 129 6.27 34.42 17.54
C VAL A 129 5.74 35.29 18.70
N LEU A 130 5.91 36.61 18.62
CA LEU A 130 5.41 37.54 19.65
C LEU A 130 3.87 37.67 19.61
N VAL A 131 3.26 37.62 18.42
CA VAL A 131 1.80 37.65 18.24
C VAL A 131 1.14 36.41 18.88
N VAL A 132 1.76 35.23 18.73
CA VAL A 132 1.26 33.99 19.35
C VAL A 132 1.39 34.03 20.87
N PHE A 133 2.47 34.60 21.41
CA PHE A 133 2.66 34.73 22.87
C PHE A 133 1.67 35.71 23.52
N ARG A 134 1.29 36.78 22.81
CA ARG A 134 0.31 37.76 23.30
C ARG A 134 -1.13 37.21 23.23
N ALA A 135 -1.42 36.36 22.25
CA ALA A 135 -2.71 35.67 22.14
C ALA A 135 -2.91 34.56 23.20
N LEU A 136 -1.82 33.99 23.73
CA LEU A 136 -1.88 32.96 24.78
C LEU A 136 -2.21 33.50 26.17
N ASN A 137 -2.04 34.80 26.42
CA ASN A 137 -2.23 35.37 27.74
C ASN A 137 -3.65 35.92 27.96
N ASP A 138 -4.46 36.04 26.90
CA ASP A 138 -5.72 36.78 26.94
C ASP A 138 -7.00 35.98 26.64
N ASN A 139 -6.99 34.68 26.30
CA ASN A 139 -8.25 33.93 26.17
C ASN A 139 -8.12 32.43 26.47
N ASP A 140 -9.14 31.91 27.16
CA ASP A 140 -9.43 30.52 27.50
C ASP A 140 -9.36 29.58 26.28
N ILE A 141 -8.16 29.11 25.92
CA ILE A 141 -7.98 27.96 25.04
C ILE A 141 -7.87 26.73 25.93
N SER A 142 -8.93 25.92 25.94
CA SER A 142 -8.96 24.65 26.68
C SER A 142 -7.73 23.78 26.37
N ILE A 143 -6.92 23.55 27.42
CA ILE A 143 -5.69 22.74 27.44
C ILE A 143 -5.84 21.35 26.81
N VAL A 144 -7.08 20.84 26.70
CA VAL A 144 -7.40 19.53 26.14
C VAL A 144 -7.16 19.46 24.62
N SER A 145 -7.36 20.56 23.87
CA SER A 145 -7.14 20.55 22.41
C SER A 145 -5.65 20.56 22.04
N LEU A 146 -4.80 21.20 22.86
CA LEU A 146 -3.34 21.20 22.68
C LEU A 146 -2.71 19.88 23.13
N ALA A 147 -3.29 19.16 24.09
CA ALA A 147 -2.77 17.88 24.56
C ALA A 147 -2.83 16.78 23.47
N VAL A 148 -3.89 16.77 22.66
CA VAL A 148 -4.04 15.82 21.53
C VAL A 148 -2.99 16.09 20.43
N ASP A 149 -2.69 17.36 20.16
CA ASP A 149 -1.64 17.74 19.20
C ASP A 149 -0.23 17.46 19.73
N VAL A 150 0.01 17.62 21.04
CA VAL A 150 1.32 17.33 21.66
C VAL A 150 1.63 15.82 21.65
N GLU A 151 0.63 14.95 21.82
CA GLU A 151 0.83 13.48 21.72
C GLU A 151 1.26 13.07 20.30
N MET A 152 0.58 13.60 19.28
CA MET A 152 0.93 13.38 17.86
C MET A 152 2.32 13.93 17.54
N PHE A 153 2.67 15.11 18.06
CA PHE A 153 3.96 15.76 17.83
C PHE A 153 5.13 15.06 18.56
N ARG A 154 4.88 14.51 19.75
CA ARG A 154 5.84 13.68 20.52
C ARG A 154 6.17 12.37 19.82
N VAL A 155 5.22 11.80 19.06
CA VAL A 155 5.43 10.56 18.30
C VAL A 155 6.28 10.80 17.04
N CYS A 156 6.11 11.95 16.38
CA CYS A 156 6.88 12.35 15.18
C CYS A 156 8.36 12.70 15.47
N THR A 157 8.74 12.91 16.72
CA THR A 157 10.11 13.34 17.12
C THR A 157 10.94 12.23 17.78
N GLN A 158 10.34 11.10 18.17
CA GLN A 158 11.02 10.06 18.96
C GLN A 158 11.42 8.77 18.19
N ARG A 159 11.10 8.62 16.89
CA ARG A 159 11.29 7.33 16.18
C ARG A 159 12.19 7.40 14.94
N SER A 160 13.30 8.14 15.02
CA SER A 160 14.26 8.28 13.90
C SER A 160 14.85 6.94 13.41
N TRP A 161 14.82 5.90 14.25
CA TRP A 161 15.47 4.62 13.97
C TRP A 161 14.61 3.62 13.15
N LYS A 162 13.31 3.84 12.98
CA LYS A 162 12.43 2.84 12.35
C LYS A 162 12.30 3.10 10.84
N ARG A 163 12.73 2.14 10.03
CA ARG A 163 12.53 2.18 8.57
C ARG A 163 11.05 1.97 8.18
N PRO A 164 10.58 2.59 7.08
CA PRO A 164 9.28 2.29 6.50
C PRO A 164 9.21 0.83 6.05
N TYR A 165 8.00 0.29 5.99
CA TYR A 165 7.79 -1.07 5.49
C TYR A 165 8.01 -1.10 3.97
N GLY A 166 8.86 -1.99 3.48
CA GLY A 166 9.15 -2.14 2.05
C GLY A 166 8.19 -3.08 1.33
N VAL A 167 6.92 -3.10 1.73
CA VAL A 167 5.92 -4.07 1.24
C VAL A 167 4.61 -3.36 0.92
N GLY A 168 4.03 -3.68 -0.23
CA GLY A 168 2.66 -3.35 -0.59
C GLY A 168 1.74 -4.51 -0.24
N LEU A 169 0.57 -4.22 0.29
CA LEU A 169 -0.40 -5.23 0.71
C LEU A 169 -1.68 -5.07 -0.09
N LEU A 170 -2.18 -6.17 -0.64
CA LEU A 170 -3.56 -6.30 -1.09
C LEU A 170 -4.33 -7.01 0.02
N VAL A 171 -5.26 -6.32 0.64
CA VAL A 171 -6.14 -6.87 1.68
C VAL A 171 -7.49 -7.15 1.02
N ALA A 172 -7.84 -8.43 0.94
CA ALA A 172 -9.15 -8.88 0.49
C ALA A 172 -9.96 -9.30 1.72
N GLY A 173 -11.22 -8.89 1.79
CA GLY A 173 -12.11 -9.44 2.79
C GLY A 173 -13.58 -9.25 2.46
N LEU A 174 -14.40 -9.92 3.25
CA LEU A 174 -15.85 -9.86 3.16
C LEU A 174 -16.41 -9.29 4.46
N ASP A 175 -17.10 -8.17 4.34
CA ASP A 175 -17.83 -7.54 5.44
C ASP A 175 -19.35 -7.64 5.19
N GLU A 176 -20.15 -7.14 6.12
CA GLU A 176 -21.61 -6.99 5.96
C GLU A 176 -21.98 -6.11 4.74
N SER A 177 -21.15 -5.13 4.40
CA SER A 177 -21.29 -4.28 3.21
C SER A 177 -20.92 -4.97 1.90
N GLY A 178 -20.34 -6.17 1.97
CA GLY A 178 -19.96 -6.98 0.83
C GLY A 178 -18.47 -7.21 0.71
N ALA A 179 -18.05 -7.56 -0.51
CA ALA A 179 -16.66 -7.85 -0.84
C ALA A 179 -15.84 -6.56 -0.97
N HIS A 180 -14.69 -6.49 -0.29
CA HIS A 180 -13.77 -5.35 -0.29
C HIS A 180 -12.35 -5.76 -0.68
N LEU A 181 -11.70 -4.91 -1.47
CA LEU A 181 -10.31 -5.04 -1.85
C LEU A 181 -9.59 -3.72 -1.60
N TYR A 182 -8.62 -3.73 -0.68
CA TYR A 182 -7.82 -2.56 -0.34
C TYR A 182 -6.37 -2.76 -0.74
N TYR A 183 -5.79 -1.73 -1.33
CA TYR A 183 -4.34 -1.63 -1.50
C TYR A 183 -3.78 -0.71 -0.43
N ASN A 184 -2.86 -1.24 0.40
CA ASN A 184 -2.08 -0.45 1.32
C ASN A 184 -0.69 -0.21 0.74
N CYS A 185 -0.37 1.07 0.55
CA CYS A 185 0.93 1.51 0.11
C CYS A 185 1.87 1.65 1.30
N PRO A 186 3.18 1.34 1.14
CA PRO A 186 4.22 1.67 2.11
C PRO A 186 4.17 3.06 2.72
N SER A 187 3.60 4.04 1.99
CA SER A 187 3.43 5.44 2.40
C SER A 187 2.39 5.68 3.49
N GLY A 188 1.68 4.63 3.93
CA GLY A 188 0.53 4.76 4.84
C GLY A 188 -0.76 5.18 4.15
N ASN A 189 -0.75 5.37 2.83
CA ASN A 189 -1.98 5.59 2.07
C ASN A 189 -2.65 4.25 1.76
N TYR A 190 -3.97 4.23 1.82
CA TYR A 190 -4.77 3.08 1.42
C TYR A 190 -5.88 3.51 0.47
N PHE A 191 -6.24 2.63 -0.45
CA PHE A 191 -7.29 2.87 -1.43
C PHE A 191 -8.11 1.60 -1.61
N GLU A 192 -9.41 1.77 -1.76
CA GLU A 192 -10.32 0.70 -2.14
C GLU A 192 -10.34 0.58 -3.66
N TYR A 193 -10.15 -0.63 -4.18
CA TYR A 193 -10.15 -0.91 -5.60
C TYR A 193 -11.17 -2.01 -5.92
N GLN A 194 -11.64 -2.00 -7.16
CA GLN A 194 -12.38 -3.15 -7.71
C GLN A 194 -11.43 -4.19 -8.30
N ALA A 195 -10.34 -3.74 -8.92
CA ALA A 195 -9.33 -4.58 -9.49
C ALA A 195 -7.99 -3.86 -9.34
N PHE A 196 -6.96 -4.54 -8.84
CA PHE A 196 -5.64 -3.94 -8.72
C PHE A 196 -4.53 -4.99 -8.80
N ALA A 197 -3.41 -4.61 -9.42
CA ALA A 197 -2.18 -5.39 -9.42
C ALA A 197 -1.02 -4.62 -8.80
N ILE A 198 -0.18 -5.35 -8.08
CA ILE A 198 1.06 -4.88 -7.47
C ILE A 198 2.22 -5.77 -7.89
N GLY A 199 3.44 -5.27 -7.76
CA GLY A 199 4.65 -6.01 -8.11
C GLY A 199 5.19 -5.71 -9.50
N SER A 200 6.13 -6.54 -9.94
CA SER A 200 6.82 -6.40 -11.20
C SER A 200 5.87 -6.68 -12.35
N ARG A 201 5.90 -5.80 -13.36
CA ARG A 201 5.06 -5.89 -14.56
C ARG A 201 3.56 -5.92 -14.28
N SER A 202 3.14 -5.39 -13.13
CA SER A 202 1.73 -5.22 -12.79
C SER A 202 0.97 -4.34 -13.80
N GLN A 203 1.69 -3.53 -14.60
CA GLN A 203 1.07 -2.65 -15.59
C GLN A 203 0.34 -3.44 -16.69
N ALA A 204 0.92 -4.52 -17.21
CA ALA A 204 0.27 -5.36 -18.22
C ALA A 204 -1.06 -5.95 -17.70
N ALA A 205 -1.05 -6.42 -16.45
CA ALA A 205 -2.25 -6.91 -15.79
C ALA A 205 -3.31 -5.81 -15.59
N LYS A 206 -2.91 -4.59 -15.22
CA LYS A 206 -3.83 -3.44 -15.09
C LYS A 206 -4.48 -3.12 -16.42
N THR A 207 -3.72 -3.07 -17.51
CA THR A 207 -4.25 -2.82 -18.85
C THR A 207 -5.29 -3.87 -19.27
N TYR A 208 -5.07 -5.14 -18.92
CA TYR A 208 -6.10 -6.18 -19.13
C TYR A 208 -7.36 -5.93 -18.30
N MET A 209 -7.20 -5.63 -17.01
CA MET A 209 -8.32 -5.38 -16.09
C MET A 209 -9.12 -4.13 -16.45
N GLU A 210 -8.46 -3.08 -16.93
CA GLU A 210 -9.11 -1.84 -17.40
C GLU A 210 -10.07 -2.10 -18.56
N ARG A 211 -9.72 -3.01 -19.47
CA ARG A 211 -10.59 -3.39 -20.60
C ARG A 211 -11.86 -4.14 -20.19
N ARG A 212 -11.84 -4.82 -19.03
CA ARG A 212 -12.95 -5.67 -18.52
C ARG A 212 -13.59 -5.14 -17.24
N PHE A 213 -13.28 -3.91 -16.85
CA PHE A 213 -13.62 -3.32 -15.55
C PHE A 213 -15.11 -3.42 -15.19
N GLU A 214 -16.01 -3.14 -16.15
CA GLU A 214 -17.46 -3.13 -15.92
C GLU A 214 -18.01 -4.54 -15.63
N SER A 215 -17.42 -5.57 -16.24
CA SER A 215 -17.90 -6.95 -16.13
C SER A 215 -17.68 -7.56 -14.74
N PHE A 216 -16.60 -7.15 -14.04
CA PHE A 216 -16.21 -7.75 -12.74
C PHE A 216 -17.27 -7.57 -11.65
N VAL A 217 -18.09 -6.52 -11.73
CA VAL A 217 -19.16 -6.25 -10.75
C VAL A 217 -20.21 -7.37 -10.72
N SER A 218 -20.51 -7.98 -11.87
CA SER A 218 -21.52 -9.02 -12.03
C SER A 218 -20.95 -10.43 -12.20
N SER A 219 -19.62 -10.57 -12.30
CA SER A 219 -18.97 -11.85 -12.52
C SER A 219 -19.22 -12.84 -11.37
N THR A 220 -19.40 -14.11 -11.75
CA THR A 220 -19.45 -15.24 -10.82
C THR A 220 -18.06 -15.57 -10.27
N ARG A 221 -18.00 -16.44 -9.26
CA ARG A 221 -16.74 -16.91 -8.66
C ARG A 221 -15.78 -17.47 -9.71
N GLU A 222 -16.28 -18.31 -10.62
CA GLU A 222 -15.46 -19.00 -11.61
C GLU A 222 -14.93 -18.04 -12.67
N ASP A 223 -15.77 -17.12 -13.15
CA ASP A 223 -15.33 -16.15 -14.16
C ASP A 223 -14.32 -15.17 -13.60
N LEU A 224 -14.46 -14.79 -12.32
CA LEU A 224 -13.51 -13.93 -11.65
C LEU A 224 -12.17 -14.64 -11.38
N LEU A 225 -12.19 -15.95 -11.09
CA LEU A 225 -10.98 -16.77 -11.09
C LEU A 225 -10.34 -16.81 -12.47
N LYS A 226 -11.16 -16.85 -13.54
CA LYS A 226 -10.66 -16.86 -14.90
C LYS A 226 -9.95 -15.58 -15.29
N ASP A 227 -10.58 -14.45 -15.02
CA ASP A 227 -9.99 -13.15 -15.28
C ASP A 227 -8.72 -12.92 -14.44
N ALA A 228 -8.68 -13.41 -13.20
CA ALA A 228 -7.49 -13.30 -12.34
C ALA A 228 -6.29 -14.06 -12.93
N LEU A 229 -6.52 -15.27 -13.43
CA LEU A 229 -5.48 -16.10 -14.04
C LEU A 229 -5.02 -15.54 -15.39
N PHE A 230 -5.94 -15.00 -16.20
CA PHE A 230 -5.57 -14.32 -17.44
C PHE A 230 -4.72 -13.07 -17.16
N ALA A 231 -5.12 -12.24 -16.20
CA ALA A 231 -4.36 -11.08 -15.79
C ALA A 231 -2.96 -11.45 -15.28
N LEU A 232 -2.83 -12.58 -14.55
CA LEU A 232 -1.52 -13.09 -14.12
C LEU A 232 -0.65 -13.54 -15.29
N ARG A 233 -1.23 -14.18 -16.32
CA ARG A 233 -0.51 -14.63 -17.51
C ARG A 233 0.20 -13.48 -18.21
N GLU A 234 -0.48 -12.34 -18.36
CA GLU A 234 0.09 -11.13 -18.97
C GLU A 234 1.29 -10.57 -18.18
N THR A 235 1.43 -10.93 -16.90
CA THR A 235 2.61 -10.55 -16.10
C THR A 235 3.79 -11.50 -16.26
N LEU A 236 3.65 -12.66 -16.92
CA LEU A 236 4.74 -13.62 -17.13
C LEU A 236 5.50 -13.35 -18.43
N GLN A 237 6.79 -13.71 -18.47
CA GLN A 237 7.73 -13.37 -19.57
C GLN A 237 7.90 -14.59 -20.49
N GLY A 238 6.84 -14.99 -21.18
CA GLY A 238 6.87 -16.17 -22.07
C GLY A 238 6.95 -17.53 -21.35
N GLU A 239 6.81 -17.55 -20.02
CA GLU A 239 6.69 -18.78 -19.24
C GLU A 239 5.20 -19.16 -19.09
N LYS A 240 4.88 -20.44 -19.26
CA LYS A 240 3.52 -20.95 -19.06
C LYS A 240 3.15 -20.95 -17.58
N LEU A 241 1.89 -20.59 -17.28
CA LEU A 241 1.34 -20.72 -15.94
C LEU A 241 1.31 -22.21 -15.54
N LYS A 242 1.95 -22.53 -14.41
CA LYS A 242 1.91 -23.85 -13.77
C LYS A 242 1.37 -23.71 -12.35
N SER A 243 0.81 -24.78 -11.82
CA SER A 243 0.36 -24.86 -10.42
C SER A 243 1.48 -24.60 -9.39
N SER A 244 2.76 -24.86 -9.72
CA SER A 244 3.89 -24.57 -8.82
C SER A 244 4.19 -23.08 -8.66
N ILE A 245 3.94 -22.29 -9.71
CA ILE A 245 4.27 -20.87 -9.78
C ILE A 245 3.09 -20.03 -9.32
N CYS A 246 1.85 -20.50 -9.50
CA CYS A 246 0.67 -19.74 -9.15
C CYS A 246 0.16 -20.07 -7.74
N THR A 247 -0.30 -19.06 -7.00
CA THR A 247 -1.14 -19.28 -5.82
C THR A 247 -2.36 -18.39 -5.91
N VAL A 248 -3.52 -18.99 -5.72
CA VAL A 248 -4.82 -18.34 -5.78
C VAL A 248 -5.54 -18.57 -4.46
N ALA A 249 -6.22 -17.55 -3.97
CA ALA A 249 -7.07 -17.62 -2.79
C ALA A 249 -8.38 -16.89 -3.05
N VAL A 250 -9.45 -17.40 -2.43
CA VAL A 250 -10.81 -16.92 -2.63
C VAL A 250 -11.44 -16.62 -1.28
N VAL A 251 -12.21 -15.55 -1.22
CA VAL A 251 -13.15 -15.25 -0.14
C VAL A 251 -14.47 -14.82 -0.76
N GLY A 252 -15.59 -15.26 -0.20
CA GLY A 252 -16.90 -14.83 -0.69
C GLY A 252 -18.04 -15.23 0.21
N VAL A 253 -19.25 -14.84 -0.22
CA VAL A 253 -20.47 -15.12 0.53
C VAL A 253 -20.68 -16.65 0.61
N GLY A 254 -20.63 -17.19 1.83
CA GLY A 254 -20.77 -18.63 2.08
C GLY A 254 -19.46 -19.42 2.03
N GLU A 255 -18.32 -18.78 1.80
CA GLU A 255 -17.01 -19.43 1.78
C GLU A 255 -15.94 -18.60 2.49
N ALA A 256 -15.38 -19.16 3.56
CA ALA A 256 -14.27 -18.55 4.29
C ALA A 256 -13.01 -18.46 3.41
N PHE A 257 -12.15 -17.50 3.74
CA PHE A 257 -10.86 -17.33 3.10
C PHE A 257 -10.04 -18.62 3.20
N HIS A 258 -9.80 -19.21 2.03
CA HIS A 258 -8.99 -20.39 1.85
C HIS A 258 -8.10 -20.21 0.61
N ILE A 259 -6.94 -20.84 0.68
CA ILE A 259 -5.98 -20.88 -0.42
C ILE A 259 -6.31 -22.14 -1.21
N LEU A 260 -6.43 -22.03 -2.53
CA LEU A 260 -6.75 -23.16 -3.39
C LEU A 260 -5.58 -24.14 -3.46
N ASP A 261 -5.90 -25.43 -3.47
CA ASP A 261 -4.93 -26.49 -3.64
C ASP A 261 -4.35 -26.51 -5.06
N ASN A 262 -3.12 -27.02 -5.18
CA ASN A 262 -2.40 -27.05 -6.45
C ASN A 262 -3.15 -27.83 -7.54
N GLU A 263 -3.91 -28.86 -7.16
CA GLU A 263 -4.72 -29.67 -8.08
C GLU A 263 -5.87 -28.86 -8.67
N THR A 264 -6.62 -28.13 -7.84
CA THR A 264 -7.70 -27.24 -8.26
C THR A 264 -7.17 -26.13 -9.15
N VAL A 265 -6.01 -25.55 -8.81
CA VAL A 265 -5.36 -24.54 -9.63
C VAL A 265 -4.94 -25.13 -10.99
N GLN A 266 -4.45 -26.38 -11.04
CA GLN A 266 -4.11 -27.03 -12.29
C GLN A 266 -5.34 -27.31 -13.16
N ALA A 267 -6.42 -27.84 -12.57
CA ALA A 267 -7.69 -28.07 -13.28
C ALA A 267 -8.27 -26.77 -13.84
N LEU A 268 -8.15 -25.69 -13.08
CA LEU A 268 -8.45 -24.35 -13.55
C LEU A 268 -7.56 -24.04 -14.76
N ILE A 269 -6.22 -24.07 -14.63
CA ILE A 269 -5.23 -23.81 -15.71
C ILE A 269 -5.55 -24.60 -16.99
N ASP A 270 -5.86 -25.89 -16.87
CA ASP A 270 -6.14 -26.76 -18.02
C ASP A 270 -7.46 -26.36 -18.72
N ALA A 271 -8.47 -25.93 -17.95
CA ALA A 271 -9.68 -25.35 -18.50
C ALA A 271 -9.41 -24.03 -19.26
N PHE A 272 -8.33 -23.31 -18.96
CA PHE A 272 -7.90 -22.13 -19.76
C PHE A 272 -7.21 -22.49 -21.06
N GLU A 273 -6.37 -23.53 -21.09
CA GLU A 273 -5.64 -23.90 -22.31
C GLU A 273 -6.60 -24.33 -23.44
N ILE A 274 -7.78 -24.89 -23.09
CA ILE A 274 -8.82 -25.28 -24.05
C ILE A 274 -9.53 -24.05 -24.67
N VAL A 275 -9.63 -22.93 -23.95
CA VAL A 275 -10.25 -21.68 -24.43
C VAL A 275 -9.25 -20.81 -25.20
N GLY A 276 -7.98 -21.24 -25.28
CA GLY A 276 -6.88 -20.52 -25.91
C GLY A 276 -6.97 -20.28 -27.42
N GLU A 277 -8.01 -20.76 -28.11
CA GLU A 277 -8.22 -20.48 -29.55
C GLU A 277 -9.14 -19.29 -29.85
N GLU A 278 -9.87 -18.72 -28.89
CA GLU A 278 -10.78 -17.59 -29.17
C GLU A 278 -10.56 -16.38 -28.26
N VAL A 279 -9.51 -15.62 -28.57
CA VAL A 279 -9.63 -14.15 -28.54
C VAL A 279 -9.05 -13.63 -29.87
N PRO A 280 -9.87 -13.05 -30.76
CA PRO A 280 -9.36 -12.52 -32.02
C PRO A 280 -8.41 -11.35 -31.72
N ALA A 281 -7.25 -11.40 -32.37
CA ALA A 281 -6.31 -10.30 -32.47
C ALA A 281 -7.03 -9.09 -33.07
N ALA A 282 -7.41 -8.12 -32.23
CA ALA A 282 -7.79 -6.79 -32.66
C ALA A 282 -6.59 -5.87 -32.50
N GLU A 283 -5.89 -5.72 -33.63
CA GLU A 283 -5.16 -4.57 -34.18
C GLU A 283 -4.22 -3.72 -33.29
N GLU A 284 -3.02 -3.57 -33.83
CA GLU A 284 -1.97 -2.65 -33.42
C GLU A 284 -2.46 -1.19 -33.33
N GLY A 285 -1.99 -0.50 -32.30
CA GLY A 285 -2.20 0.95 -32.16
C GLY A 285 -1.20 1.55 -31.17
N GLY A 286 -0.02 1.91 -31.68
CA GLY A 286 0.79 3.03 -31.20
C GLY A 286 1.50 2.87 -29.86
N ALA A 287 2.81 2.64 -29.92
CA ALA A 287 3.72 3.02 -28.85
C ALA A 287 3.56 4.53 -28.56
N ALA A 288 2.99 4.85 -27.39
CA ALA A 288 3.09 6.18 -26.81
C ALA A 288 4.21 6.14 -25.76
N ASP A 289 5.31 6.76 -26.14
CA ASP A 289 6.45 7.12 -25.31
C ASP A 289 5.96 7.80 -24.02
N GLU A 290 6.39 7.32 -22.85
CA GLU A 290 6.20 8.06 -21.60
C GLU A 290 7.04 9.34 -21.68
N PRO A 291 6.49 10.54 -21.43
CA PRO A 291 7.31 11.74 -21.38
C PRO A 291 8.21 11.66 -20.14
N ALA A 292 9.50 11.50 -20.39
CA ALA A 292 10.55 11.74 -19.42
C ALA A 292 10.41 13.15 -18.85
N VAL A 293 10.06 13.27 -17.58
CA VAL A 293 10.08 14.54 -16.86
C VAL A 293 11.55 14.87 -16.58
N ASP A 294 12.11 15.71 -17.44
CA ASP A 294 13.38 16.40 -17.27
C ASP A 294 13.34 17.26 -16.00
N GLN A 295 14.10 16.88 -14.98
CA GLN A 295 14.46 17.74 -13.85
C GLN A 295 15.95 18.05 -13.93
N GLY A 296 16.32 18.85 -14.93
CA GLY A 296 17.59 19.56 -14.95
C GLY A 296 17.62 20.65 -13.87
N ALA A 297 18.41 20.42 -12.83
CA ALA A 297 18.79 21.45 -11.86
C ALA A 297 19.59 22.58 -12.55
N PRO A 298 19.35 23.86 -12.24
CA PRO A 298 20.26 24.92 -12.68
C PRO A 298 21.42 25.01 -11.67
N ALA A 299 22.62 24.68 -12.15
CA ALA A 299 23.86 25.04 -11.47
C ALA A 299 24.19 26.51 -11.78
N GLU A 300 24.31 27.32 -10.72
CA GLU A 300 25.02 28.59 -10.75
C GLU A 300 26.53 28.33 -10.92
N GLU A 301 27.17 28.95 -11.91
CA GLU A 301 28.43 29.68 -11.73
C GLU A 301 28.85 30.37 -13.05
N GLY A 302 29.35 31.61 -12.95
CA GLY A 302 30.38 32.09 -13.88
C GLY A 302 30.17 33.45 -14.55
N ALA A 303 30.54 34.50 -13.82
CA ALA A 303 31.36 35.63 -14.29
C ALA A 303 30.87 36.53 -15.45
N ALA A 304 30.64 37.79 -15.11
CA ALA A 304 30.54 38.93 -16.02
C ALA A 304 31.88 39.29 -16.69
N PRO A 305 31.85 39.97 -17.84
CA PRO A 305 32.80 41.02 -18.18
C PRO A 305 32.18 42.42 -18.04
N MET A 306 32.91 43.30 -17.36
CA MET A 306 32.74 44.75 -17.34
C MET A 306 33.20 45.38 -18.66
N GLU A 307 32.52 46.45 -19.08
CA GLU A 307 33.02 47.77 -19.52
C GLU A 307 31.78 48.69 -19.45
N ILE A 308 31.69 49.74 -18.64
CA ILE A 308 32.45 51.00 -18.57
C ILE A 308 32.49 51.50 -17.12
#